data_AF-A0A1H1YFQ4-F1
#
_entry.id   AF-A0A1H1YFQ4-F1
#
_cell.length_a   1.000
_cell.length_b   1.000
_cell.length_c   1.000
_cell.angle_alpha   90.00
_cell.angle_beta   90.00
_cell.angle_gamma   90.00
#
_symmetry.space_group_name_H-M   'P 1'
#
loop_
_entity.id
_entity.type
_entity.pdbx_description
1 polymer ?
#
loop_
_entity_poly.entity_id
_entity_poly.type
_entity_poly.pdbx_seq_one_letter_code
_entity_poly.pdbx_strand_id
1 'polypeptide(L)'
;MELARDIVRLGFVGLGEAAGAIAAGLSGSAARLYAFDARAGDATVRERAAAGGVTLVADPAELAARSDVVIGLTSGSSAVAVAEVLAGALRPGHVYADWNSASPDTKRRVAAAVEPSGARFADGAVMAAVPAHGHRVPVLLSGAGAEELRRRCAGLGMNLRVIGAEPGQAAAVKMLRSLIVKGLESLVVECTVAAGHYGVVDEVLRSLDGTPDTSDWRALSAYLHSRVREHGARRASELDEVARTVSAAGLEPWLAEAAARRMRWAAETS
;
A
#
# COMPACT_ATOMS: atom_id res chain seq x y z
N MET A 1 -23.20 22.72 -24.25
CA MET A 1 -22.21 23.48 -23.45
C MET A 1 -21.49 22.47 -22.58
N GLU A 2 -20.42 21.90 -23.10
CA GLU A 2 -19.62 20.88 -22.41
C GLU A 2 -18.98 21.57 -21.20
N LEU A 3 -19.37 21.18 -19.98
CA LEU A 3 -18.68 21.66 -18.78
C LEU A 3 -17.21 21.29 -18.92
N ALA A 4 -16.32 22.29 -18.91
CA ALA A 4 -14.89 22.06 -18.83
C ALA A 4 -14.65 21.10 -17.66
N ARG A 5 -14.19 19.88 -17.95
CA ARG A 5 -13.77 18.95 -16.90
C ARG A 5 -12.56 19.59 -16.24
N ASP A 6 -12.68 19.97 -14.97
CA ASP A 6 -11.55 20.49 -14.21
C ASP A 6 -10.40 19.48 -14.27
N ILE A 7 -9.27 19.93 -14.82
CA ILE A 7 -8.07 19.11 -14.97
C ILE A 7 -7.48 18.89 -13.58
N VAL A 8 -7.41 17.64 -13.13
CA VAL A 8 -6.84 17.29 -11.84
C VAL A 8 -5.32 17.25 -11.96
N ARG A 9 -4.60 18.01 -11.13
CA ARG A 9 -3.13 17.96 -11.08
C ARG A 9 -2.67 17.02 -9.97
N LEU A 10 -2.18 15.85 -10.35
CA LEU A 10 -1.71 14.81 -9.44
C LEU A 10 -0.18 14.78 -9.40
N GLY A 11 0.37 14.82 -8.20
CA GLY A 11 1.79 14.60 -7.95
C GLY A 11 2.03 13.25 -7.27
N PHE A 12 3.03 12.50 -7.71
CA PHE A 12 3.52 11.30 -7.01
C PHE A 12 4.83 11.59 -6.30
N VAL A 13 4.95 11.14 -5.06
CA VAL A 13 6.23 11.09 -4.35
C VAL A 13 6.66 9.63 -4.30
N GLY A 14 7.70 9.32 -5.05
CA GLY A 14 8.06 7.95 -5.43
C GLY A 14 7.37 7.54 -6.73
N LEU A 15 8.15 7.17 -7.74
CA LEU A 15 7.71 6.64 -9.03
C LEU A 15 8.17 5.19 -9.22
N GLY A 16 7.87 4.38 -8.21
CA GLY A 16 8.03 2.93 -8.27
C GLY A 16 7.00 2.24 -9.16
N GLU A 17 6.96 0.92 -9.08
CA GLU A 17 6.04 0.08 -9.86
C GLU A 17 4.56 0.47 -9.66
N ALA A 18 4.13 0.67 -8.41
CA ALA A 18 2.75 1.03 -8.10
C ALA A 18 2.35 2.40 -8.70
N ALA A 19 3.16 3.43 -8.45
CA ALA A 19 2.91 4.77 -8.98
C ALA A 19 2.94 4.77 -10.52
N GLY A 20 3.88 4.06 -11.14
CA GLY A 20 3.95 3.90 -12.59
C GLY A 20 2.70 3.23 -13.18
N ALA A 21 2.21 2.15 -12.57
CA ALA A 21 1.00 1.46 -13.01
C ALA A 21 -0.28 2.32 -12.83
N ILE A 22 -0.36 3.12 -11.76
CA ILE A 22 -1.43 4.10 -11.58
C ILE A 22 -1.36 5.16 -12.68
N ALA A 23 -0.18 5.75 -12.90
CA ALA A 23 0.03 6.78 -13.90
C ALA A 23 -0.31 6.29 -15.32
N ALA A 24 0.19 5.12 -15.71
CA ALA A 24 -0.14 4.50 -17.00
C ALA A 24 -1.66 4.29 -17.16
N GLY A 25 -2.34 3.85 -16.11
CA GLY A 25 -3.79 3.70 -16.11
C GLY A 25 -4.56 5.02 -16.27
N LEU A 26 -3.98 6.15 -15.85
CA LEU A 26 -4.56 7.48 -16.00
C LEU A 26 -4.22 8.15 -17.34
N SER A 27 -3.48 7.48 -18.22
CA SER A 27 -3.16 8.01 -19.55
C SER A 27 -4.45 8.31 -20.33
N GLY A 28 -4.53 9.51 -20.90
CA GLY A 28 -5.73 9.98 -21.62
C GLY A 28 -6.91 10.43 -20.72
N SER A 29 -6.77 10.37 -19.39
CA SER A 29 -7.74 10.97 -18.47
C SER A 29 -7.58 12.50 -18.36
N ALA A 30 -8.53 13.16 -17.71
CA ALA A 30 -8.44 14.59 -17.41
C ALA A 30 -7.49 14.88 -16.23
N ALA A 31 -6.32 14.24 -16.19
CA ALA A 31 -5.30 14.45 -15.18
C ALA A 31 -3.97 14.92 -15.80
N ARG A 32 -3.30 15.83 -15.12
CA ARG A 32 -1.88 16.16 -15.36
C ARG A 32 -1.05 15.50 -14.27
N LEU A 33 -0.06 14.71 -14.69
CA LEU A 33 0.71 13.87 -13.79
C LEU A 33 2.13 14.42 -13.63
N TYR A 34 2.54 14.59 -12.39
CA TYR A 34 3.88 14.99 -11.98
C TYR A 34 4.47 13.95 -11.04
N ALA A 35 5.78 13.81 -10.98
CA ALA A 35 6.41 12.97 -9.97
C ALA A 35 7.77 13.47 -9.53
N PHE A 36 8.03 13.36 -8.24
CA PHE A 36 9.36 13.47 -7.66
C PHE A 36 9.79 12.08 -7.16
N ASP A 37 10.97 11.64 -7.55
CA ASP A 37 11.61 10.43 -7.03
C ASP A 37 13.08 10.74 -6.75
N ALA A 38 13.58 10.36 -5.58
CA ALA A 38 14.98 10.55 -5.21
C ALA A 38 15.95 9.83 -6.16
N ARG A 39 15.46 8.85 -6.93
CA ARG A 39 16.20 8.09 -7.95
C ARG A 39 15.80 8.50 -9.37
N ALA A 40 15.40 9.75 -9.60
CA ALA A 40 15.00 10.24 -10.93
C ALA A 40 16.08 10.05 -12.03
N GLY A 41 17.35 9.89 -11.68
CA GLY A 41 18.43 9.54 -12.62
C GLY A 41 18.41 8.09 -13.11
N ASP A 42 17.74 7.19 -12.40
CA ASP A 42 17.63 5.78 -12.76
C ASP A 42 16.79 5.62 -14.05
N ALA A 43 17.27 4.78 -14.97
CA ALA A 43 16.59 4.50 -16.23
C ALA A 43 15.18 3.96 -15.98
N THR A 44 15.00 3.11 -14.98
CA THR A 44 13.70 2.50 -14.68
C THR A 44 12.63 3.52 -14.26
N VAL A 45 13.04 4.59 -13.55
CA VAL A 45 12.14 5.69 -13.17
C VAL A 45 11.76 6.52 -14.38
N ARG A 46 12.75 6.84 -15.24
CA ARG A 46 12.51 7.61 -16.48
C ARG A 46 11.62 6.86 -17.47
N GLU A 47 11.79 5.55 -17.60
CA GLU A 47 10.94 4.70 -18.45
C GLU A 47 9.50 4.67 -17.95
N ARG A 48 9.27 4.50 -16.63
CA ARG A 48 7.93 4.57 -16.04
C ARG A 48 7.29 5.95 -16.24
N ALA A 49 8.07 7.01 -16.09
CA ALA A 49 7.59 8.37 -16.31
C ALA A 49 7.12 8.56 -17.75
N ALA A 50 7.94 8.16 -18.73
CA ALA A 50 7.61 8.25 -20.15
C ALA A 50 6.37 7.41 -20.49
N ALA A 51 6.30 6.16 -20.04
CA ALA A 51 5.18 5.26 -20.30
C ALA A 51 3.85 5.77 -19.70
N GLY A 52 3.91 6.43 -18.54
CA GLY A 52 2.75 6.99 -17.86
C GLY A 52 2.40 8.43 -18.23
N GLY A 53 3.16 9.08 -19.13
CA GLY A 53 2.99 10.50 -19.43
C GLY A 53 3.22 11.42 -18.22
N VAL A 54 4.11 11.02 -17.31
CA VAL A 54 4.40 11.73 -16.05
C VAL A 54 5.55 12.70 -16.27
N THR A 55 5.37 13.96 -15.87
CA THR A 55 6.44 14.95 -15.84
C THR A 55 7.26 14.79 -14.57
N LEU A 56 8.52 14.39 -14.69
CA LEU A 56 9.44 14.38 -13.55
C LEU A 56 9.80 15.82 -13.15
N VAL A 57 9.76 16.11 -11.85
CA VAL A 57 10.13 17.40 -11.27
C VAL A 57 11.38 17.27 -10.41
N ALA A 58 12.10 18.38 -10.20
CA ALA A 58 13.42 18.35 -9.58
C ALA A 58 13.37 18.12 -8.06
N ASP A 59 12.33 18.62 -7.39
CA ASP A 59 12.24 18.61 -5.94
C ASP A 59 10.79 18.59 -5.41
N PRO A 60 10.58 18.34 -4.11
CA PRO A 60 9.26 18.34 -3.49
C PRO A 60 8.51 19.67 -3.58
N ALA A 61 9.22 20.81 -3.66
CA ALA A 61 8.61 22.13 -3.74
C ALA A 61 7.99 22.37 -5.12
N GLU A 62 8.70 22.00 -6.19
CA GLU A 62 8.18 22.00 -7.55
C GLU A 62 6.97 21.06 -7.67
N LEU A 63 7.03 19.87 -7.06
CA LEU A 63 5.91 18.92 -7.06
C LEU A 63 4.65 19.55 -6.45
N ALA A 64 4.77 20.14 -5.26
CA ALA A 64 3.66 20.80 -4.58
C ALA A 64 3.15 22.02 -5.36
N ALA A 65 4.03 22.80 -6.00
CA ALA A 65 3.61 23.95 -6.80
C ALA A 65 2.77 23.55 -8.02
N ARG A 66 3.04 22.38 -8.61
CA ARG A 66 2.38 21.87 -9.82
C ARG A 66 1.18 20.97 -9.55
N SER A 67 0.91 20.58 -8.30
CA SER A 67 -0.09 19.58 -7.95
C SER A 67 -1.13 20.11 -6.96
N ASP A 68 -2.37 19.66 -7.11
CA ASP A 68 -3.45 19.91 -6.13
C ASP A 68 -3.59 18.75 -5.14
N VAL A 69 -3.23 17.56 -5.59
CA VAL A 69 -3.21 16.32 -4.81
C VAL A 69 -1.83 15.71 -4.96
N VAL A 70 -1.20 15.37 -3.83
CA VAL A 70 0.10 14.68 -3.79
C VAL A 70 -0.10 13.32 -3.15
N ILE A 71 0.31 12.25 -3.84
CA ILE A 71 0.18 10.86 -3.39
C ILE A 71 1.57 10.32 -3.04
N GLY A 72 1.76 9.90 -1.79
CA GLY A 72 2.98 9.24 -1.32
C GLY A 72 2.97 7.74 -1.61
N LEU A 73 3.91 7.28 -2.43
CA LEU A 73 4.12 5.87 -2.82
C LEU A 73 5.62 5.52 -2.77
N THR A 74 6.20 5.65 -1.58
CA THR A 74 7.58 5.28 -1.23
C THR A 74 7.58 3.98 -0.41
N SER A 75 8.25 3.97 0.75
CA SER A 75 8.22 2.89 1.74
C SER A 75 7.51 3.36 3.02
N GLY A 76 6.87 2.43 3.74
CA GLY A 76 6.30 2.76 5.06
C GLY A 76 7.33 3.31 6.05
N SER A 77 8.58 2.86 5.96
CA SER A 77 9.69 3.33 6.80
C SER A 77 10.15 4.76 6.49
N SER A 78 9.93 5.26 5.27
CA SER A 78 10.30 6.63 4.86
C SER A 78 9.14 7.61 4.94
N ALA A 79 7.91 7.14 5.15
CA ALA A 79 6.69 7.95 5.04
C ALA A 79 6.72 9.22 5.90
N VAL A 80 7.15 9.13 7.17
CA VAL A 80 7.21 10.28 8.07
C VAL A 80 8.26 11.30 7.61
N ALA A 81 9.49 10.87 7.33
CA ALA A 81 10.55 11.76 6.87
C ALA A 81 10.19 12.45 5.55
N VAL A 82 9.56 11.72 4.63
CA VAL A 82 9.06 12.28 3.36
C VAL A 82 7.97 13.33 3.61
N ALA A 83 7.05 13.06 4.54
CA ALA A 83 5.98 13.98 4.91
C ALA A 83 6.51 15.27 5.55
N GLU A 84 7.52 15.17 6.41
CA GLU A 84 8.20 16.33 7.02
C GLU A 84 8.85 17.23 5.96
N VAL A 85 9.51 16.64 4.96
CA VAL A 85 10.09 17.39 3.83
C VAL A 85 9.00 18.08 2.99
N LEU A 86 7.92 17.36 2.68
CA LEU A 86 6.80 17.90 1.91
C LEU A 86 6.07 19.02 2.65
N ALA A 87 5.96 18.93 3.97
CA ALA A 87 5.22 19.90 4.79
C ALA A 87 5.71 21.34 4.57
N GLY A 88 7.02 21.54 4.30
CA GLY A 88 7.58 22.85 3.99
C GLY A 88 7.14 23.46 2.65
N ALA A 89 6.59 22.64 1.75
CA ALA A 89 6.11 23.07 0.42
C ALA A 89 4.58 22.97 0.27
N LEU A 90 3.92 22.22 1.13
CA LEU A 90 2.47 22.11 1.15
C LEU A 90 1.82 23.39 1.71
N ARG A 91 0.56 23.64 1.34
CA ARG A 91 -0.18 24.86 1.68
C ARG A 91 -1.68 24.57 1.74
N PRO A 92 -2.52 25.50 2.26
CA PRO A 92 -3.97 25.38 2.20
C PRO A 92 -4.46 25.11 0.78
N GLY A 93 -5.39 24.18 0.65
CA GLY A 93 -5.94 23.75 -0.64
C GLY A 93 -5.26 22.50 -1.23
N HIS A 94 -4.08 22.10 -0.76
CA HIS A 94 -3.51 20.81 -1.13
C HIS A 94 -4.16 19.66 -0.35
N VAL A 95 -4.17 18.48 -0.98
CA VAL A 95 -4.42 17.20 -0.31
C VAL A 95 -3.15 16.35 -0.40
N TYR A 96 -2.62 15.92 0.73
CA TYR A 96 -1.58 14.89 0.76
C TYR A 96 -2.18 13.56 1.14
N ALA A 97 -2.07 12.59 0.24
CA ALA A 97 -2.57 11.25 0.43
C ALA A 97 -1.40 10.28 0.63
N ASP A 98 -1.22 9.79 1.85
CA ASP A 98 -0.17 8.81 2.12
C ASP A 98 -0.69 7.40 1.79
N TRP A 99 -0.22 6.83 0.68
CA TRP A 99 -0.58 5.48 0.23
C TRP A 99 0.50 4.44 0.55
N ASN A 100 1.50 4.82 1.35
CA ASN A 100 2.52 3.90 1.83
C ASN A 100 1.90 2.78 2.67
N SER A 101 2.47 1.58 2.57
CA SER A 101 2.09 0.46 3.44
C SER A 101 2.75 0.65 4.81
N ALA A 102 2.04 1.27 5.74
CA ALA A 102 2.54 1.61 7.07
C ALA A 102 1.47 1.40 8.15
N SER A 103 1.89 1.24 9.41
CA SER A 103 1.00 1.10 10.56
C SER A 103 0.07 2.33 10.76
N PRO A 104 -1.08 2.17 11.45
CA PRO A 104 -1.95 3.29 11.81
C PRO A 104 -1.23 4.41 12.59
N ASP A 105 -0.27 4.03 13.43
CA ASP A 105 0.53 5.00 14.18
C ASP A 105 1.42 5.85 13.27
N THR A 106 2.08 5.20 12.30
CA THR A 106 2.83 5.89 11.26
C THR A 106 1.94 6.87 10.50
N LYS A 107 0.71 6.47 10.15
CA LYS A 107 -0.24 7.38 9.46
C LYS A 107 -0.60 8.60 10.29
N ARG A 108 -0.82 8.45 11.60
CA ARG A 108 -1.06 9.59 12.50
C ARG A 108 0.13 10.52 12.58
N ARG A 109 1.35 9.99 12.63
CA ARG A 109 2.59 10.79 12.64
C ARG A 109 2.78 11.55 11.32
N VAL A 110 2.48 10.91 10.19
CA VAL A 110 2.47 11.57 8.88
C VAL A 110 1.42 12.69 8.84
N ALA A 111 0.21 12.45 9.33
CA ALA A 111 -0.82 13.49 9.43
C ALA A 111 -0.33 14.69 10.26
N ALA A 112 0.22 14.43 11.44
CA ALA A 112 0.74 15.46 12.33
C ALA A 112 1.88 16.29 11.72
N ALA A 113 2.69 15.70 10.83
CA ALA A 113 3.72 16.42 10.10
C ALA A 113 3.13 17.34 9.01
N VAL A 114 2.03 16.93 8.38
CA VAL A 114 1.47 17.60 7.19
C VAL A 114 0.45 18.67 7.55
N GLU A 115 -0.44 18.39 8.51
CA GLU A 115 -1.56 19.27 8.85
C GLU A 115 -1.17 20.70 9.25
N PRO A 116 -0.03 20.96 9.93
CA PRO A 116 0.43 22.33 10.21
C PRO A 116 0.67 23.20 8.97
N SER A 117 0.89 22.60 7.78
CA SER A 117 0.99 23.34 6.51
C SER A 117 -0.36 23.87 6.01
N GLY A 118 -1.47 23.46 6.63
CA GLY A 118 -2.83 23.72 6.18
C GLY A 118 -3.32 22.80 5.05
N ALA A 119 -2.48 21.90 4.55
CA ALA A 119 -2.92 20.83 3.65
C ALA A 119 -3.79 19.81 4.38
N ARG A 120 -4.74 19.22 3.66
CA ARG A 120 -5.58 18.14 4.19
C ARG A 120 -4.88 16.79 4.04
N PHE A 121 -4.88 15.99 5.10
CA PHE A 121 -4.28 14.66 5.08
C PHE A 121 -5.30 13.55 4.77
N ALA A 122 -4.93 12.60 3.90
CA ALA A 122 -5.67 11.38 3.64
C ALA A 122 -4.78 10.14 3.84
N ASP A 123 -5.15 9.27 4.78
CA ASP A 123 -4.59 7.92 4.89
C ASP A 123 -5.22 7.04 3.81
N GLY A 124 -4.40 6.55 2.87
CA GLY A 124 -4.81 5.61 1.83
C GLY A 124 -4.25 4.22 2.05
N ALA A 125 -5.14 3.23 2.09
CA ALA A 125 -4.79 1.83 2.15
C ALA A 125 -5.11 1.13 0.82
N VAL A 126 -4.06 0.85 0.04
CA VAL A 126 -4.14 0.08 -1.20
C VAL A 126 -4.42 -1.40 -0.88
N MET A 127 -5.54 -1.94 -1.35
CA MET A 127 -6.09 -3.23 -0.92
C MET A 127 -5.79 -4.41 -1.85
N ALA A 128 -5.12 -4.18 -2.97
CA ALA A 128 -4.74 -5.21 -3.94
C ALA A 128 -3.41 -4.85 -4.61
N ALA A 129 -2.85 -5.78 -5.38
CA ALA A 129 -1.64 -5.53 -6.16
C ALA A 129 -1.92 -4.50 -7.26
N VAL A 130 -1.22 -3.36 -7.21
CA VAL A 130 -1.45 -2.25 -8.15
C VAL A 130 -1.22 -2.63 -9.61
N PRO A 131 -0.18 -3.39 -10.01
CA PRO A 131 0.05 -3.73 -11.43
C PRO A 131 -1.15 -4.40 -12.11
N ALA A 132 -1.92 -5.20 -11.38
CA ALA A 132 -3.08 -5.92 -11.92
C ALA A 132 -4.32 -5.02 -12.13
N HIS A 133 -4.37 -3.85 -11.47
CA HIS A 133 -5.56 -2.99 -11.45
C HIS A 133 -5.28 -1.54 -11.91
N GLY A 134 -4.02 -1.14 -12.02
CA GLY A 134 -3.59 0.23 -12.29
C GLY A 134 -4.26 1.24 -11.37
N HIS A 135 -4.74 2.34 -11.94
CA HIS A 135 -5.46 3.41 -11.23
C HIS A 135 -6.80 2.98 -10.61
N ARG A 136 -7.34 1.82 -11.00
CA ARG A 136 -8.60 1.27 -10.47
C ARG A 136 -8.39 0.35 -9.27
N VAL A 137 -7.16 0.22 -8.79
CA VAL A 137 -6.85 -0.55 -7.58
C VAL A 137 -7.76 -0.07 -6.43
N PRO A 138 -8.41 -0.98 -5.68
CA PRO A 138 -9.26 -0.56 -4.57
C PRO A 138 -8.41 0.10 -3.46
N VAL A 139 -8.78 1.33 -3.09
CA VAL A 139 -8.13 2.08 -2.00
C VAL A 139 -9.17 2.47 -0.96
N LEU A 140 -8.94 2.09 0.28
CA LEU A 140 -9.70 2.61 1.42
C LEU A 140 -9.06 3.91 1.89
N LEU A 141 -9.89 4.89 2.23
CA LEU A 141 -9.46 6.21 2.67
C LEU A 141 -9.98 6.54 4.07
N SER A 142 -9.15 7.22 4.85
CA SER A 142 -9.54 7.84 6.12
C SER A 142 -8.75 9.15 6.37
N GLY A 143 -9.17 9.98 7.32
CA GLY A 143 -8.56 11.29 7.58
C GLY A 143 -9.37 12.47 7.02
N ALA A 144 -9.08 13.67 7.50
CA ALA A 144 -9.82 14.90 7.19
C ALA A 144 -9.77 15.33 5.70
N GLY A 145 -8.83 14.77 4.93
CA GLY A 145 -8.69 14.95 3.48
C GLY A 145 -9.29 13.82 2.63
N ALA A 146 -9.77 12.73 3.23
CA ALA A 146 -10.22 11.53 2.50
C ALA A 146 -11.36 11.82 1.52
N GLU A 147 -12.36 12.56 1.98
CA GLU A 147 -13.52 12.89 1.15
C GLU A 147 -13.19 13.92 0.06
N GLU A 148 -12.30 14.88 0.37
CA GLU A 148 -11.80 15.82 -0.64
C GLU A 148 -10.98 15.11 -1.73
N LEU A 149 -10.12 14.17 -1.35
CA LEU A 149 -9.39 13.31 -2.29
C LEU A 149 -10.36 12.56 -3.21
N ARG A 150 -11.36 11.91 -2.62
CA ARG A 150 -12.38 11.15 -3.36
C ARG A 150 -13.12 12.04 -4.36
N ARG A 151 -13.52 13.26 -3.95
CA ARG A 151 -14.19 14.23 -4.82
C ARG A 151 -13.29 14.68 -5.98
N ARG A 152 -12.05 15.11 -5.69
CA ARG A 152 -11.11 15.58 -6.72
C ARG A 152 -10.80 14.49 -7.75
N CYS A 153 -10.71 13.24 -7.33
CA CYS A 153 -10.41 12.12 -8.22
C CYS A 153 -11.65 11.45 -8.84
N ALA A 154 -12.88 11.94 -8.60
CA ALA A 154 -14.11 11.27 -9.02
C ALA A 154 -14.21 11.07 -10.54
N GLY A 155 -13.71 12.03 -11.32
CA GLY A 155 -13.68 11.95 -12.79
C GLY A 155 -12.58 11.07 -13.38
N LEU A 156 -11.68 10.53 -12.54
CA LEU A 156 -10.50 9.78 -12.98
C LEU A 156 -10.70 8.26 -12.99
N GLY A 157 -11.89 7.76 -12.66
CA GLY A 157 -12.18 6.32 -12.63
C GLY A 157 -11.49 5.54 -11.51
N MET A 158 -10.88 6.24 -10.54
CA MET A 158 -10.24 5.62 -9.38
C MET A 158 -11.26 4.95 -8.46
N ASN A 159 -10.87 3.83 -7.84
CA ASN A 159 -11.72 3.09 -6.90
C ASN A 159 -11.40 3.49 -5.44
N LEU A 160 -11.95 4.63 -5.02
CA LEU A 160 -11.67 5.24 -3.72
C LEU A 160 -12.90 5.15 -2.81
N ARG A 161 -12.75 4.55 -1.63
CA ARG A 161 -13.82 4.43 -0.63
C ARG A 161 -13.40 5.00 0.72
N VAL A 162 -14.09 6.05 1.16
CA VAL A 162 -13.89 6.61 2.51
C VAL A 162 -14.56 5.71 3.54
N ILE A 163 -13.85 5.36 4.60
CA ILE A 163 -14.33 4.45 5.65
C ILE A 163 -14.28 5.06 7.06
N GLY A 164 -13.70 6.24 7.22
CA GLY A 164 -13.43 6.81 8.52
C GLY A 164 -12.89 8.23 8.45
N ALA A 165 -13.02 8.96 9.55
CA ALA A 165 -12.57 10.34 9.66
C ALA A 165 -11.13 10.45 10.20
N GLU A 166 -10.65 9.42 10.90
CA GLU A 166 -9.38 9.49 11.63
C GLU A 166 -8.22 8.88 10.81
N PRO A 167 -7.07 9.57 10.74
CA PRO A 167 -5.84 8.99 10.19
C PRO A 167 -5.52 7.62 10.79
N GLY A 168 -5.29 6.63 9.93
CA GLY A 168 -4.90 5.28 10.33
C GLY A 168 -6.03 4.25 10.32
N GLN A 169 -7.31 4.65 10.20
CA GLN A 169 -8.42 3.68 10.13
C GLN A 169 -8.33 2.82 8.85
N ALA A 170 -8.00 3.42 7.70
CA ALA A 170 -7.81 2.68 6.46
C ALA A 170 -6.59 1.76 6.55
N ALA A 171 -5.47 2.24 7.08
CA ALA A 171 -4.30 1.42 7.34
C ALA A 171 -4.61 0.25 8.28
N ALA A 172 -5.40 0.46 9.34
CA ALA A 172 -5.78 -0.59 10.29
C ALA A 172 -6.52 -1.74 9.59
N VAL A 173 -7.48 -1.44 8.71
CA VAL A 173 -8.20 -2.47 7.94
C VAL A 173 -7.22 -3.31 7.10
N LYS A 174 -6.27 -2.67 6.42
CA LYS A 174 -5.26 -3.38 5.62
C LYS A 174 -4.34 -4.24 6.48
N MET A 175 -3.85 -3.71 7.61
CA MET A 175 -2.94 -4.42 8.51
C MET A 175 -3.63 -5.61 9.18
N LEU A 176 -4.85 -5.44 9.69
CA LEU A 176 -5.60 -6.53 10.32
C LEU A 176 -6.03 -7.60 9.32
N ARG A 177 -6.42 -7.23 8.10
CA ARG A 177 -6.62 -8.20 7.01
C ARG A 177 -5.32 -8.96 6.72
N SER A 178 -4.20 -8.24 6.72
CA SER A 178 -2.89 -8.84 6.47
C SER A 178 -2.48 -9.84 7.55
N LEU A 179 -2.88 -9.65 8.80
CA LEU A 179 -2.66 -10.61 9.88
C LEU A 179 -3.28 -11.97 9.52
N ILE A 180 -4.54 -11.97 9.08
CA ILE A 180 -5.25 -13.20 8.70
C ILE A 180 -4.58 -13.87 7.50
N VAL A 181 -4.40 -13.13 6.41
CA VAL A 181 -3.88 -13.69 5.15
C VAL A 181 -2.48 -14.28 5.34
N LYS A 182 -1.58 -13.53 5.98
CA LYS A 182 -0.17 -13.95 6.15
C LYS A 182 0.03 -14.90 7.32
N GLY A 183 -0.80 -14.78 8.35
CA GLY A 183 -0.85 -15.76 9.43
C GLY A 183 -1.22 -17.14 8.90
N LEU A 184 -2.22 -17.21 8.02
CA LEU A 184 -2.61 -18.46 7.36
C LEU A 184 -1.51 -19.00 6.45
N GLU A 185 -0.86 -18.16 5.64
CA GLU A 185 0.30 -18.58 4.83
C GLU A 185 1.41 -19.19 5.70
N SER A 186 1.79 -18.49 6.79
CA SER A 186 2.80 -18.96 7.72
C SER A 186 2.41 -20.29 8.38
N LEU A 187 1.15 -20.41 8.80
CA LEU A 187 0.62 -21.62 9.42
C LEU A 187 0.70 -22.81 8.45
N VAL A 188 0.27 -22.62 7.21
CA VAL A 188 0.29 -23.67 6.19
C VAL A 188 1.73 -24.08 5.84
N VAL A 189 2.65 -23.12 5.71
CA VAL A 189 4.08 -23.41 5.48
C VAL A 189 4.64 -24.23 6.64
N GLU A 190 4.43 -23.80 7.89
CA GLU A 190 4.94 -24.51 9.06
C GLU A 190 4.37 -25.92 9.17
N CYS A 191 3.05 -26.07 8.99
CA CYS A 191 2.35 -27.35 9.04
C CYS A 191 2.86 -28.31 7.97
N THR A 192 2.97 -27.87 6.71
CA THR A 192 3.38 -28.74 5.60
C THR A 192 4.86 -29.09 5.62
N VAL A 193 5.73 -28.19 6.08
CA VAL A 193 7.14 -28.52 6.33
C VAL A 193 7.28 -29.57 7.43
N ALA A 194 6.56 -29.39 8.55
CA ALA A 194 6.56 -30.37 9.63
C ALA A 194 5.97 -31.72 9.18
N ALA A 195 4.85 -31.71 8.45
CA ALA A 195 4.26 -32.91 7.88
C ALA A 195 5.20 -33.60 6.86
N GLY A 196 6.02 -32.83 6.14
CA GLY A 196 7.07 -33.33 5.24
C GLY A 196 8.13 -34.13 5.99
N HIS A 197 8.56 -33.66 7.17
CA HIS A 197 9.49 -34.40 8.04
C HIS A 197 8.93 -35.78 8.45
N TYR A 198 7.62 -35.86 8.70
CA TYR A 198 6.95 -37.11 9.05
C TYR A 198 6.46 -37.93 7.84
N GLY A 199 6.60 -37.43 6.61
CA GLY A 199 6.11 -38.09 5.39
C GLY A 199 4.59 -38.15 5.25
N VAL A 200 3.85 -37.24 5.90
CA VAL A 200 2.37 -37.28 6.01
C VAL A 200 1.65 -36.06 5.41
N VAL A 201 2.33 -35.28 4.55
CA VAL A 201 1.76 -34.05 3.95
C VAL A 201 0.39 -34.30 3.32
N ASP A 202 0.28 -35.34 2.49
CA ASP A 202 -0.95 -35.67 1.78
C ASP A 202 -2.09 -36.10 2.70
N GLU A 203 -1.76 -36.79 3.80
CA GLU A 203 -2.74 -37.22 4.81
C GLU A 203 -3.29 -36.04 5.59
N VAL A 204 -2.39 -35.15 6.04
CA VAL A 204 -2.77 -33.91 6.74
C VAL A 204 -3.65 -33.04 5.85
N LEU A 205 -3.22 -32.75 4.61
CA LEU A 205 -4.02 -31.92 3.70
C LEU A 205 -5.40 -32.54 3.41
N ARG A 206 -5.47 -33.86 3.22
CA ARG A 206 -6.75 -34.54 2.98
C ARG A 206 -7.66 -34.55 4.21
N SER A 207 -7.11 -34.65 5.42
CA SER A 207 -7.89 -34.58 6.66
C SER A 207 -8.52 -33.21 6.91
N LEU A 208 -7.99 -32.15 6.27
CA LEU A 208 -8.54 -30.80 6.34
C LEU A 208 -9.69 -30.60 5.34
N ASP A 209 -9.82 -31.46 4.32
CA ASP A 209 -10.92 -31.39 3.36
C ASP A 209 -12.28 -31.54 4.08
N GLY A 210 -13.23 -30.65 3.81
CA GLY A 210 -14.54 -30.62 4.47
C GLY A 210 -14.62 -29.69 5.69
N THR A 211 -13.53 -29.00 6.05
CA THR A 211 -13.63 -27.80 6.91
C THR A 211 -14.41 -26.68 6.20
N PRO A 212 -15.26 -25.92 6.91
CA PRO A 212 -16.05 -24.85 6.29
C PRO A 212 -15.17 -23.83 5.55
N ASP A 213 -15.60 -23.41 4.35
CA ASP A 213 -15.01 -22.38 3.48
C ASP A 213 -13.65 -22.66 2.82
N THR A 214 -13.15 -23.91 2.84
CA THR A 214 -11.96 -24.33 2.06
C THR A 214 -12.20 -25.68 1.41
N SER A 215 -12.61 -25.68 0.14
CA SER A 215 -12.94 -26.91 -0.59
C SER A 215 -11.73 -27.59 -1.25
N ASP A 216 -10.53 -27.00 -1.21
CA ASP A 216 -9.29 -27.60 -1.73
C ASP A 216 -8.04 -27.07 -1.00
N TRP A 217 -7.61 -27.79 0.05
CA TRP A 217 -6.42 -27.43 0.84
C TRP A 217 -5.11 -27.64 0.11
N ARG A 218 -5.07 -28.55 -0.88
CA ARG A 218 -3.87 -28.78 -1.70
C ARG A 218 -3.60 -27.58 -2.59
N ALA A 219 -4.61 -27.11 -3.31
CA ALA A 219 -4.51 -25.92 -4.14
C ALA A 219 -4.20 -24.67 -3.31
N LEU A 220 -4.85 -24.52 -2.14
CA LEU A 220 -4.56 -23.43 -1.22
C LEU A 220 -3.11 -23.49 -0.74
N SER A 221 -2.62 -24.66 -0.30
CA SER A 221 -1.23 -24.82 0.13
C SER A 221 -0.22 -24.46 -0.95
N ALA A 222 -0.41 -24.98 -2.17
CA ALA A 222 0.45 -24.66 -3.31
C ALA A 222 0.47 -23.15 -3.62
N TYR A 223 -0.70 -22.50 -3.59
CA TYR A 223 -0.83 -21.05 -3.77
C TYR A 223 -0.10 -20.27 -2.68
N LEU A 224 -0.28 -20.62 -1.40
CA LEU A 224 0.35 -19.90 -0.30
C LEU A 224 1.88 -20.05 -0.32
N HIS A 225 2.38 -21.25 -0.66
CA HIS A 225 3.81 -21.50 -0.85
C HIS A 225 4.40 -20.66 -1.99
N SER A 226 3.74 -20.57 -3.15
CA SER A 226 4.27 -19.76 -4.27
C SER A 226 4.45 -18.29 -3.89
N ARG A 227 3.49 -17.73 -3.13
CA ARG A 227 3.54 -16.34 -2.66
C ARG A 227 4.68 -16.08 -1.67
N VAL A 228 4.99 -17.06 -0.82
CA VAL A 228 6.12 -16.97 0.11
C VAL A 228 7.45 -17.05 -0.65
N ARG A 229 7.57 -17.96 -1.63
CA ARG A 229 8.78 -18.08 -2.46
C ARG A 229 9.09 -16.82 -3.26
N GLU A 230 8.08 -16.20 -3.88
CA GLU A 230 8.28 -15.01 -4.71
C GLU A 230 8.57 -13.74 -3.90
N HIS A 231 8.05 -13.63 -2.68
CA HIS A 231 7.98 -12.35 -1.96
C HIS A 231 8.29 -12.42 -0.44
N GLY A 232 8.80 -13.53 0.07
CA GLY A 232 8.86 -13.83 1.51
C GLY A 232 9.52 -12.73 2.37
N ALA A 233 10.67 -12.19 1.96
CA ALA A 233 11.35 -11.11 2.68
C ALA A 233 10.47 -9.85 2.82
N ARG A 234 9.84 -9.40 1.72
CA ARG A 234 8.90 -8.27 1.73
C ARG A 234 7.68 -8.57 2.60
N ARG A 235 7.13 -9.78 2.51
CA ARG A 235 5.95 -10.19 3.29
C ARG A 235 6.25 -10.20 4.79
N ALA A 236 7.45 -10.61 5.18
CA ALA A 236 7.90 -10.53 6.57
C ALA A 236 8.01 -9.09 7.06
N SER A 237 8.61 -8.18 6.28
CA SER A 237 8.64 -6.76 6.65
C SER A 237 7.24 -6.16 6.80
N GLU A 238 6.29 -6.58 5.97
CA GLU A 238 4.89 -6.17 6.13
C GLU A 238 4.23 -6.77 7.39
N LEU A 239 4.62 -7.97 7.83
CA LEU A 239 4.18 -8.53 9.11
C LEU A 239 4.77 -7.80 10.32
N ASP A 240 5.97 -7.21 10.21
CA ASP A 240 6.52 -6.36 11.26
C ASP A 240 5.65 -5.10 11.47
N GLU A 241 5.08 -4.53 10.41
CA GLU A 241 4.08 -3.44 10.51
C GLU A 241 2.75 -3.92 11.11
N VAL A 242 2.34 -5.15 10.82
CA VAL A 242 1.17 -5.78 11.46
C VAL A 242 1.40 -5.97 12.95
N ALA A 243 2.58 -6.45 13.36
CA ALA A 243 2.93 -6.62 14.77
C ALA A 243 2.83 -5.29 15.52
N ARG A 244 3.41 -4.20 14.98
CA ARG A 244 3.27 -2.86 15.55
C ARG A 244 1.81 -2.40 15.65
N THR A 245 1.00 -2.74 14.65
CA THR A 245 -0.44 -2.43 14.65
C THR A 245 -1.19 -3.16 15.77
N VAL A 246 -0.87 -4.44 16.00
CA VAL A 246 -1.47 -5.26 17.06
C VAL A 246 -1.02 -4.76 18.44
N SER A 247 0.27 -4.46 18.63
CA SER A 247 0.80 -3.85 19.87
C SER A 247 0.13 -2.52 20.19
N ALA A 248 -0.07 -1.67 19.18
CA ALA A 248 -0.74 -0.38 19.35
C ALA A 248 -2.23 -0.53 19.75
N ALA A 249 -2.85 -1.68 19.50
CA ALA A 249 -4.20 -2.00 19.97
C ALA A 249 -4.22 -2.58 21.40
N GLY A 250 -3.07 -2.69 22.07
CA GLY A 250 -2.95 -3.20 23.43
C GLY A 250 -2.80 -4.72 23.52
N LEU A 251 -2.49 -5.40 22.42
CA LEU A 251 -2.30 -6.84 22.36
C LEU A 251 -0.83 -7.20 22.11
N GLU A 252 -0.35 -8.24 22.80
CA GLU A 252 0.95 -8.81 22.48
C GLU A 252 0.90 -9.48 21.09
N PRO A 253 1.79 -9.14 20.13
CA PRO A 253 1.65 -9.53 18.73
C PRO A 253 2.15 -10.95 18.41
N TRP A 254 1.86 -11.94 19.27
CA TRP A 254 2.40 -13.31 19.17
C TRP A 254 2.35 -13.90 17.77
N LEU A 255 1.17 -13.90 17.14
CA LEU A 255 0.96 -14.50 15.83
C LEU A 255 1.65 -13.71 14.71
N ALA A 256 1.63 -12.37 14.78
CA ALA A 256 2.24 -11.52 13.77
C ALA A 256 3.77 -11.70 13.75
N GLU A 257 4.39 -11.70 14.92
CA GLU A 257 5.83 -11.92 15.05
C GLU A 257 6.26 -13.33 14.66
N ALA A 258 5.54 -14.35 15.13
CA ALA A 258 5.82 -15.72 14.77
C ALA A 258 5.72 -15.92 13.25
N ALA A 259 4.66 -15.37 12.63
CA ALA A 259 4.50 -15.42 11.19
C ALA A 259 5.61 -14.68 10.45
N ALA A 260 6.08 -13.53 10.96
CA ALA A 260 7.16 -12.78 10.33
C ALA A 260 8.48 -13.57 10.36
N ARG A 261 8.78 -14.23 11.49
CA ARG A 261 9.96 -15.11 11.64
C ARG A 261 9.87 -16.31 10.70
N ARG A 262 8.71 -16.97 10.61
CA ARG A 262 8.50 -18.10 9.70
C ARG A 262 8.62 -17.70 8.24
N MET A 263 8.10 -16.53 7.85
CA MET A 263 8.24 -16.01 6.48
C MET A 263 9.69 -15.67 6.12
N ARG A 264 10.47 -15.10 7.06
CA ARG A 264 11.91 -14.87 6.87
C ARG A 264 12.64 -16.19 6.66
N TRP A 265 12.44 -17.14 7.57
CA TRP A 265 13.03 -18.47 7.47
C TRP A 265 12.69 -19.14 6.13
N ALA A 266 11.40 -19.13 5.75
CA ALA A 266 10.98 -19.73 4.49
C ALA A 266 11.64 -19.07 3.29
N ALA A 267 11.79 -17.74 3.27
CA ALA A 267 12.46 -17.02 2.18
C ALA A 267 13.95 -17.39 2.05
N GLU A 268 14.61 -17.76 3.15
CA GLU A 268 16.02 -18.15 3.18
C GLU A 268 16.25 -19.62 2.81
N THR A 269 15.23 -20.47 2.98
CA THR A 269 15.31 -21.92 2.75
C THR A 269 14.54 -22.42 1.52
N SER A 270 13.96 -21.53 0.72
CA SER A 270 13.13 -21.82 -0.47
C SER A 270 13.88 -21.89 -1.79
#